data_AF-A0A1Y2M8E0-F1
#
_entry.id   AF-A0A1Y2M8E0-F1
#
_cell.length_a   1.000
_cell.length_b   1.000
_cell.length_c   1.000
_cell.angle_alpha   90.00
_cell.angle_beta   90.00
_cell.angle_gamma   90.00
#
_symmetry.space_group_name_H-M   'P 1'
#
loop_
_entity.id
_entity.type
_entity.pdbx_description
1 polymer ?
#
loop_
_entity_poly.entity_id
_entity_poly.type
_entity_poly.pdbx_seq_one_letter_code
_entity_poly.pdbx_strand_id
1 'polypeptide(L)'
;MSLLALPHELLQHIARFLPCSSLLRLIRVNHQLRDACNDPILLKYIVQNAFYRTPGAIDGLVKLYNQPGRVELQPEQLCWPEGEHILNTNTFDENIRIALAIEDLIRLATLKPAAWLISTTSNMAAWLPHLLALHHPASLGLEPEMFLLPHGQLSQTNTSLTSSLLVSRWLSRTADQARDRIASAKLQALHFTNFSFILNYTLLQRLGSTINVIDFLAPFVNNFVPDWRPTDPNMPLDFVSDVVIQRMSERVPKYGSFIRDFDLTQASAALSLVLVAVAFQYGNSTLPAPTKIPFVQFMDIPSAHHNSAELFTTCHYRRMITPEFLSGMWHGYYTDHRSFQHLTVHVDPAMRAIQMVVQPPTEEARTRLRISAVIDRETRGYDAHGDFRLSGRVREDGLVSLAKQYLASGNSWTWTGRMTPFGIVGVWGHNSQNSFGGYFWLFKDEWMVKQ
;
A
#
# COMPACT_ATOMS: atom_id res chain seq x y z
N MET A 1 -7.60 0.94 -48.81
CA MET A 1 -6.16 0.57 -48.89
C MET A 1 -5.86 -0.50 -47.85
N SER A 2 -5.05 -1.50 -48.18
CA SER A 2 -4.64 -2.55 -47.23
C SER A 2 -3.52 -2.03 -46.31
N LEU A 3 -3.54 -2.38 -45.03
CA LEU A 3 -2.43 -2.10 -44.10
C LEU A 3 -1.11 -2.70 -44.61
N LEU A 4 -1.17 -3.85 -45.31
CA LEU A 4 0.00 -4.53 -45.85
C LEU A 4 0.69 -3.77 -46.99
N ALA A 5 0.06 -2.72 -47.53
CA ALA A 5 0.67 -1.86 -48.54
C ALA A 5 1.52 -0.73 -47.93
N LEU A 6 1.52 -0.57 -46.60
CA LEU A 6 2.25 0.49 -45.92
C LEU A 6 3.70 0.06 -45.63
N PRO A 7 4.67 0.98 -45.71
CA PRO A 7 6.03 0.78 -45.19
C PRO A 7 6.06 0.44 -43.70
N HIS A 8 7.14 -0.23 -43.26
CA HIS A 8 7.31 -0.69 -41.88
C HIS A 8 7.23 0.48 -40.88
N GLU A 9 7.80 1.63 -41.24
CA GLU A 9 7.84 2.83 -40.41
C GLU A 9 6.43 3.39 -40.19
N LEU A 10 5.57 3.37 -41.21
CA LEU A 10 4.18 3.79 -41.08
C LEU A 10 3.36 2.80 -40.25
N LEU A 11 3.62 1.49 -40.41
CA LEU A 11 2.98 0.46 -39.57
C LEU A 11 3.35 0.63 -38.11
N GLN A 12 4.64 0.81 -37.80
CA GLN A 12 5.11 1.09 -36.43
C GLN A 12 4.56 2.41 -35.89
N HIS A 13 4.49 3.44 -36.74
CA HIS A 13 3.91 4.74 -36.37
C HIS A 13 2.41 4.67 -36.05
N ILE A 14 1.66 3.79 -36.71
CA ILE A 14 0.26 3.53 -36.36
C ILE A 14 0.21 2.68 -35.08
N ALA A 15 1.01 1.62 -35.01
CA ALA A 15 1.02 0.66 -33.92
C ALA A 15 1.36 1.30 -32.57
N ARG A 16 2.20 2.33 -32.53
CA ARG A 16 2.54 3.04 -31.28
C ARG A 16 1.32 3.67 -30.60
N PHE A 17 0.24 3.97 -31.32
CA PHE A 17 -0.99 4.54 -30.75
C PHE A 17 -1.97 3.48 -30.26
N LEU A 18 -1.66 2.19 -30.43
CA LEU A 18 -2.50 1.10 -29.96
C LEU A 18 -2.23 0.81 -28.48
N PRO A 19 -3.26 0.45 -27.70
CA PRO A 19 -3.07 -0.26 -26.45
C PRO A 19 -2.26 -1.54 -26.67
N CYS A 20 -1.49 -1.98 -25.67
CA CYS A 20 -0.66 -3.18 -25.77
C CYS A 20 -1.48 -4.41 -26.18
N SER A 21 -2.65 -4.60 -25.60
CA SER A 21 -3.56 -5.71 -25.94
C SER A 21 -3.96 -5.70 -27.42
N SER A 22 -4.13 -4.52 -28.00
CA SER A 22 -4.48 -4.33 -29.41
C SER A 22 -3.28 -4.57 -30.32
N LEU A 23 -2.09 -4.12 -29.92
CA LEU A 23 -0.84 -4.46 -30.61
C LEU A 23 -0.63 -5.98 -30.68
N LEU A 24 -0.80 -6.67 -29.54
CA LEU A 24 -0.63 -8.13 -29.46
C LEU A 24 -1.63 -8.89 -30.35
N ARG A 25 -2.85 -8.34 -30.54
CA ARG A 25 -3.82 -8.88 -31.50
C ARG A 25 -3.38 -8.60 -32.93
N LEU A 26 -2.91 -7.39 -33.22
CA LEU A 26 -2.45 -6.99 -34.56
C LEU A 26 -1.33 -7.89 -35.08
N ILE A 27 -0.31 -8.17 -34.26
CA ILE A 27 0.83 -9.05 -34.64
C ILE A 27 0.44 -10.53 -34.80
N ARG A 28 -0.80 -10.90 -34.48
CA ARG A 28 -1.34 -12.25 -34.72
C ARG A 28 -2.16 -12.34 -36.01
N VAL A 29 -2.50 -11.21 -36.63
CA VAL A 29 -3.32 -11.19 -37.85
C VAL A 29 -2.53 -11.65 -39.08
N ASN A 30 -1.26 -11.23 -39.21
CA ASN A 30 -0.44 -11.53 -40.38
C ASN A 30 1.06 -11.52 -40.03
N HIS A 31 1.87 -12.34 -40.72
CA HIS A 31 3.32 -12.41 -40.51
C HIS A 31 4.05 -11.09 -40.82
N GLN A 32 3.69 -10.37 -41.88
CA GLN A 32 4.29 -9.07 -42.19
C GLN A 32 4.00 -8.03 -41.09
N LEU A 33 2.78 -8.06 -40.52
CA LEU A 33 2.44 -7.20 -39.38
C LEU A 33 3.19 -7.60 -38.12
N ARG A 34 3.43 -8.91 -37.91
CA ARG A 34 4.27 -9.38 -36.82
C ARG A 34 5.70 -8.87 -37.00
N ASP A 35 6.30 -9.05 -38.17
CA ASP A 35 7.68 -8.69 -38.42
C ASP A 35 7.89 -7.17 -38.30
N ALA A 36 6.90 -6.37 -38.74
CA ALA A 36 6.96 -4.91 -38.60
C ALA A 36 6.74 -4.42 -37.17
N CYS A 37 5.80 -5.02 -36.42
CA CYS A 37 5.32 -4.45 -35.15
C CYS A 37 5.75 -5.23 -33.89
N ASN A 38 6.42 -6.38 -34.01
CA ASN A 38 6.99 -7.12 -32.88
C ASN A 38 8.39 -6.60 -32.52
N ASP A 39 8.47 -5.29 -32.26
CA ASP A 39 9.72 -4.56 -32.04
C ASP A 39 9.85 -4.09 -30.56
N PRO A 40 10.98 -4.34 -29.89
CA PRO A 40 11.20 -3.91 -28.51
C PRO A 40 11.13 -2.39 -28.31
N ILE A 41 11.60 -1.59 -29.28
CA ILE A 41 11.61 -0.12 -29.15
C ILE A 41 10.18 0.41 -29.23
N LEU A 42 9.38 -0.11 -30.16
CA LEU A 42 7.96 0.20 -30.28
C LEU A 42 7.21 -0.09 -28.97
N LEU A 43 7.47 -1.25 -28.35
CA LEU A 43 6.84 -1.62 -27.10
C LEU A 43 7.25 -0.69 -25.95
N LYS A 44 8.54 -0.38 -25.80
CA LYS A 44 9.01 0.60 -24.79
C LYS A 44 8.31 1.94 -24.96
N TYR A 45 8.17 2.37 -26.20
CA TYR A 45 7.50 3.63 -26.53
C TYR A 45 6.01 3.61 -26.18
N ILE A 46 5.30 2.52 -26.46
CA ILE A 46 3.90 2.33 -26.03
C ILE A 46 3.80 2.45 -24.52
N VAL A 47 4.67 1.74 -23.80
CA VAL A 47 4.66 1.72 -22.34
C VAL A 47 4.88 3.10 -21.73
N GLN A 48 5.92 3.82 -22.16
CA GLN A 48 6.25 5.15 -21.65
C GLN A 48 5.17 6.19 -21.93
N ASN A 49 4.43 6.04 -23.03
CA ASN A 49 3.45 7.04 -23.48
C ASN A 49 1.99 6.59 -23.32
N ALA A 50 1.73 5.41 -22.75
CA ALA A 50 0.40 4.82 -22.69
C ALA A 50 -0.62 5.74 -22.00
N PHE A 51 -0.21 6.35 -20.89
CA PHE A 51 -1.06 7.26 -20.11
C PHE A 51 -1.40 8.52 -20.91
N TYR A 52 -0.42 9.14 -21.56
CA TYR A 52 -0.63 10.35 -22.37
C TYR A 52 -1.50 10.11 -23.62
N ARG A 53 -1.50 8.88 -24.13
CA ARG A 53 -2.19 8.51 -25.37
C ARG A 53 -3.62 8.04 -25.16
N THR A 54 -3.95 7.62 -23.94
CA THR A 54 -5.29 7.12 -23.66
C THR A 54 -6.27 8.31 -23.63
N PRO A 55 -7.31 8.31 -24.49
CA PRO A 55 -8.24 9.43 -24.58
C PRO A 55 -8.89 9.75 -23.23
N GLY A 56 -8.78 11.01 -22.80
CA GLY A 56 -9.37 11.51 -21.56
C GLY A 56 -8.67 11.03 -20.27
N ALA A 57 -7.56 10.29 -20.34
CA ALA A 57 -6.85 9.85 -19.13
C ALA A 57 -6.23 11.03 -18.37
N ILE A 58 -5.51 11.92 -19.08
CA ILE A 58 -4.97 13.15 -18.48
C ILE A 58 -6.10 14.08 -18.06
N ASP A 59 -7.07 14.35 -18.94
CA ASP A 59 -8.18 15.25 -18.63
C ASP A 59 -8.99 14.76 -17.42
N GLY A 60 -9.20 13.45 -17.31
CA GLY A 60 -9.85 12.81 -16.17
C GLY A 60 -9.06 13.00 -14.89
N LEU A 61 -7.73 12.82 -14.94
CA LEU A 61 -6.85 13.01 -13.79
C LEU A 61 -6.76 14.49 -13.37
N VAL A 62 -6.58 15.41 -14.32
CA VAL A 62 -6.59 16.86 -14.07
C VAL A 62 -7.92 17.29 -13.49
N LYS A 63 -9.05 16.81 -14.06
CA LYS A 63 -10.38 17.08 -13.51
C LYS A 63 -10.55 16.56 -12.10
N LEU A 64 -9.97 15.41 -11.77
CA LEU A 64 -9.99 14.84 -10.42
C LEU A 64 -9.24 15.75 -9.44
N TYR A 65 -8.04 16.21 -9.79
CA TYR A 65 -7.19 17.07 -8.94
C TYR A 65 -7.66 18.53 -8.87
N ASN A 66 -8.44 18.99 -9.85
CA ASN A 66 -9.09 20.31 -9.83
C ASN A 66 -10.37 20.35 -8.97
N GLN A 67 -10.75 19.25 -8.32
CA GLN A 67 -11.87 19.24 -7.38
C GLN A 67 -11.55 20.11 -6.16
N PRO A 68 -12.54 20.83 -5.59
CA PRO A 68 -12.35 21.59 -4.37
C PRO A 68 -11.74 20.73 -3.27
N GLY A 69 -10.78 21.31 -2.54
CA GLY A 69 -10.11 20.61 -1.45
C GLY A 69 -9.03 19.63 -1.89
N ARG A 70 -8.56 19.66 -3.15
CA ARG A 70 -7.36 18.93 -3.58
C ARG A 70 -6.18 19.85 -3.89
N VAL A 71 -4.97 19.31 -3.73
CA VAL A 71 -3.71 19.95 -4.17
C VAL A 71 -3.62 19.86 -5.69
N GLU A 72 -3.23 20.96 -6.35
CA GLU A 72 -3.07 21.00 -7.80
C GLU A 72 -1.97 20.05 -8.28
N LEU A 73 -2.29 19.28 -9.33
CA LEU A 73 -1.36 18.34 -9.93
C LEU A 73 -0.38 19.08 -10.85
N GLN A 74 0.91 18.95 -10.55
CA GLN A 74 1.96 19.53 -11.38
C GLN A 74 2.29 18.60 -12.57
N PRO A 75 2.53 19.13 -13.78
CA PRO A 75 2.83 18.32 -14.96
C PRO A 75 4.01 17.35 -14.79
N GLU A 76 5.01 17.72 -13.98
CA GLU A 76 6.18 16.90 -13.69
C GLU A 76 5.82 15.61 -12.95
N GLN A 77 4.70 15.60 -12.21
CA GLN A 77 4.18 14.42 -11.51
C GLN A 77 3.57 13.39 -12.48
N LEU A 78 3.36 13.77 -13.74
CA LEU A 78 2.89 12.85 -14.80
C LEU A 78 4.03 12.11 -15.50
N CYS A 79 5.28 12.51 -15.27
CA CYS A 79 6.44 11.80 -15.78
C CYS A 79 6.62 10.46 -15.04
N TRP A 80 7.13 9.45 -15.74
CA TRP A 80 7.46 8.16 -15.14
C TRP A 80 8.97 7.90 -15.18
N PRO A 81 9.75 8.53 -14.29
CA PRO A 81 11.21 8.47 -14.35
C PRO A 81 11.75 7.04 -14.15
N GLU A 82 11.10 6.23 -13.33
CA GLU A 82 11.48 4.82 -13.11
C GLU A 82 11.28 3.96 -14.37
N GLY A 83 10.33 4.34 -15.23
CA GLY A 83 9.92 3.55 -16.40
C GLY A 83 11.05 3.29 -17.38
N GLU A 84 11.89 4.28 -17.69
CA GLU A 84 12.98 4.11 -18.66
C GLU A 84 14.00 3.08 -18.21
N HIS A 85 14.45 3.16 -16.95
CA HIS A 85 15.43 2.22 -16.41
C HIS A 85 14.90 0.78 -16.44
N ILE A 86 13.66 0.59 -15.98
CA ILE A 86 13.02 -0.73 -15.86
C ILE A 86 12.82 -1.39 -17.23
N LEU A 87 12.37 -0.61 -18.20
CA LEU A 87 12.15 -1.12 -19.55
C LEU A 87 13.47 -1.48 -20.27
N ASN A 88 14.57 -0.85 -19.87
CA ASN A 88 15.90 -1.14 -20.42
C ASN A 88 16.56 -2.37 -19.79
N THR A 89 16.24 -2.70 -18.53
CA THR A 89 16.80 -3.88 -17.84
C THR A 89 16.03 -5.16 -18.09
N ASN A 90 14.74 -5.05 -18.42
CA ASN A 90 13.86 -6.20 -18.55
C ASN A 90 13.93 -6.86 -19.94
N THR A 91 13.57 -8.15 -19.96
CA THR A 91 13.37 -8.90 -21.20
C THR A 91 12.17 -8.37 -21.99
N PHE A 92 12.10 -8.70 -23.29
CA PHE A 92 10.99 -8.30 -24.13
C PHE A 92 9.64 -8.84 -23.62
N ASP A 93 9.58 -10.09 -23.17
CA ASP A 93 8.37 -10.71 -22.61
C ASP A 93 7.93 -10.04 -21.31
N GLU A 94 8.86 -9.63 -20.45
CA GLU A 94 8.54 -8.88 -19.23
C GLU A 94 7.97 -7.49 -19.57
N ASN A 95 8.54 -6.82 -20.57
CA ASN A 95 8.04 -5.53 -21.05
C ASN A 95 6.63 -5.65 -21.62
N ILE A 96 6.28 -6.72 -22.34
CA ILE A 96 4.92 -6.94 -22.87
C ILE A 96 3.92 -6.97 -21.72
N ARG A 97 4.28 -7.69 -20.67
CA ARG A 97 3.37 -7.90 -19.55
C ARG A 97 3.28 -6.67 -18.63
N ILE A 98 4.37 -5.91 -18.46
CA ILE A 98 4.33 -4.58 -17.83
C ILE A 98 3.40 -3.66 -18.62
N ALA A 99 3.48 -3.68 -19.96
CA ALA A 99 2.60 -2.92 -20.83
C ALA A 99 1.12 -3.27 -20.64
N LEU A 100 0.80 -4.57 -20.50
CA LEU A 100 -0.56 -5.02 -20.19
C LEU A 100 -1.02 -4.57 -18.81
N ALA A 101 -0.16 -4.65 -17.79
CA ALA A 101 -0.47 -4.17 -16.44
C ALA A 101 -0.71 -2.65 -16.42
N ILE A 102 0.05 -1.87 -17.20
CA ILE A 102 -0.14 -0.43 -17.36
C ILE A 102 -1.43 -0.12 -18.08
N GLU A 103 -1.75 -0.84 -19.16
CA GLU A 103 -3.05 -0.71 -19.84
C GLU A 103 -4.21 -0.97 -18.86
N ASP A 104 -4.10 -2.01 -18.04
CA ASP A 104 -5.09 -2.31 -17.00
C ASP A 104 -5.15 -1.20 -15.93
N LEU A 105 -4.01 -0.65 -15.49
CA LEU A 105 -3.96 0.46 -14.56
C LEU A 105 -4.64 1.72 -15.11
N ILE A 106 -4.35 2.09 -16.36
CA ILE A 106 -4.96 3.27 -17.00
C ILE A 106 -6.47 3.06 -17.16
N ARG A 107 -6.88 1.84 -17.53
CA ARG A 107 -8.29 1.47 -17.56
C ARG A 107 -8.93 1.63 -16.18
N LEU A 108 -8.29 1.14 -15.12
CA LEU A 108 -8.79 1.30 -13.75
C LEU A 108 -8.92 2.78 -13.36
N ALA A 109 -7.91 3.60 -13.65
CA ALA A 109 -7.89 5.02 -13.33
C ALA A 109 -8.94 5.86 -14.10
N THR A 110 -9.45 5.34 -15.22
CA THR A 110 -10.45 6.02 -16.07
C THR A 110 -11.86 5.46 -15.94
N LEU A 111 -12.03 4.31 -15.29
CA LEU A 111 -13.34 3.70 -15.06
C LEU A 111 -14.14 4.46 -13.99
N LYS A 112 -15.46 4.52 -14.18
CA LYS A 112 -16.38 4.99 -13.13
C LYS A 112 -16.44 3.97 -12.00
N PRO A 113 -16.58 4.40 -10.72
CA PRO A 113 -16.62 3.48 -9.57
C PRO A 113 -17.61 2.32 -9.68
N ALA A 114 -18.80 2.54 -10.25
CA ALA A 114 -19.82 1.49 -10.41
C ALA A 114 -19.40 0.36 -11.37
N ALA A 115 -18.58 0.65 -12.39
CA ALA A 115 -18.10 -0.36 -13.34
C ALA A 115 -17.03 -1.28 -12.72
N TRP A 116 -16.44 -0.85 -11.61
CA TRP A 116 -15.36 -1.56 -10.94
C TRP A 116 -15.86 -2.88 -10.31
N LEU A 117 -17.00 -2.83 -9.61
CA LEU A 117 -17.60 -3.99 -8.91
C LEU A 117 -17.86 -5.20 -9.83
N ILE A 118 -18.09 -4.96 -11.12
CA ILE A 118 -18.39 -6.00 -12.11
C ILE A 118 -17.11 -6.48 -12.82
N SER A 119 -16.09 -5.62 -12.89
CA SER A 119 -14.89 -5.86 -13.70
C SER A 119 -13.70 -6.48 -12.96
N THR A 120 -13.83 -6.75 -11.65
CA THR A 120 -12.69 -7.06 -10.76
C THR A 120 -11.98 -8.40 -11.03
N THR A 121 -11.13 -8.38 -12.07
CA THR A 121 -9.66 -8.55 -12.01
C THR A 121 -9.12 -9.44 -10.88
N SER A 122 -9.29 -10.75 -11.04
CA SER A 122 -8.70 -11.80 -10.18
C SER A 122 -7.17 -11.75 -10.01
N ASN A 123 -6.46 -10.85 -10.70
CA ASN A 123 -5.00 -10.76 -10.67
C ASN A 123 -4.45 -9.38 -10.27
N MET A 124 -5.27 -8.42 -9.85
CA MET A 124 -4.77 -7.08 -9.46
C MET A 124 -3.73 -7.12 -8.36
N ALA A 125 -3.92 -7.98 -7.36
CA ALA A 125 -2.96 -8.19 -6.28
C ALA A 125 -1.57 -8.64 -6.77
N ALA A 126 -1.46 -9.17 -8.00
CA ALA A 126 -0.19 -9.64 -8.55
C ALA A 126 0.61 -8.59 -9.29
N TRP A 127 0.01 -7.49 -9.75
CA TRP A 127 0.72 -6.50 -10.57
C TRP A 127 0.56 -5.07 -10.07
N LEU A 128 -0.59 -4.69 -9.49
CA LEU A 128 -0.84 -3.31 -9.09
C LEU A 128 0.14 -2.81 -8.01
N PRO A 129 0.46 -3.57 -6.95
CA PRO A 129 1.41 -3.11 -5.94
C PRO A 129 2.77 -2.73 -6.55
N HIS A 130 3.20 -3.46 -7.59
CA HIS A 130 4.44 -3.18 -8.31
C HIS A 130 4.36 -1.83 -9.03
N LEU A 131 3.32 -1.57 -9.82
CA LEU A 131 3.18 -0.29 -10.53
C LEU A 131 3.04 0.91 -9.60
N LEU A 132 2.42 0.72 -8.42
CA LEU A 132 2.36 1.73 -7.36
C LEU A 132 3.75 2.02 -6.77
N ALA A 133 4.51 0.97 -6.41
CA ALA A 133 5.87 1.13 -5.91
C ALA A 133 6.84 1.71 -6.96
N LEU A 134 6.50 1.57 -8.24
CA LEU A 134 7.21 2.18 -9.36
C LEU A 134 6.69 3.57 -9.73
N HIS A 135 5.78 4.15 -8.94
CA HIS A 135 5.22 5.49 -9.14
C HIS A 135 4.65 5.74 -10.54
N HIS A 136 4.05 4.73 -11.16
CA HIS A 136 3.46 4.93 -12.48
C HIS A 136 2.36 6.01 -12.41
N PRO A 137 2.37 7.06 -13.25
CA PRO A 137 1.53 8.26 -13.08
C PRO A 137 0.02 7.99 -13.06
N ALA A 138 -0.45 6.96 -13.76
CA ALA A 138 -1.84 6.54 -13.70
C ALA A 138 -2.31 6.10 -12.30
N SER A 139 -1.39 5.78 -11.36
CA SER A 139 -1.72 5.53 -9.96
C SER A 139 -2.32 6.75 -9.25
N LEU A 140 -2.01 7.96 -9.74
CA LEU A 140 -2.50 9.20 -9.18
C LEU A 140 -4.03 9.31 -9.28
N GLY A 141 -4.64 8.63 -10.24
CA GLY A 141 -6.08 8.55 -10.43
C GLY A 141 -6.78 7.48 -9.59
N LEU A 142 -6.05 6.73 -8.75
CA LEU A 142 -6.63 5.70 -7.90
C LEU A 142 -7.11 6.28 -6.56
N GLU A 143 -8.40 6.10 -6.29
CA GLU A 143 -9.06 6.42 -5.02
C GLU A 143 -9.10 5.22 -4.07
N PRO A 144 -8.92 5.43 -2.75
CA PRO A 144 -8.89 4.35 -1.76
C PRO A 144 -10.21 3.58 -1.65
N GLU A 145 -11.34 4.24 -1.92
CA GLU A 145 -12.68 3.63 -1.89
C GLU A 145 -12.83 2.42 -2.82
N MET A 146 -12.11 2.41 -3.94
CA MET A 146 -12.09 1.29 -4.88
C MET A 146 -11.54 0.02 -4.23
N PHE A 147 -10.73 0.14 -3.19
CA PHE A 147 -10.04 -0.98 -2.55
C PHE A 147 -10.67 -1.38 -1.22
N LEU A 148 -11.67 -0.64 -0.71
CA LEU A 148 -12.32 -0.97 0.55
C LEU A 148 -13.11 -2.28 0.48
N LEU A 149 -13.89 -2.50 -0.58
CA LEU A 149 -14.64 -3.75 -0.73
C LEU A 149 -13.75 -5.00 -0.89
N PRO A 150 -12.79 -5.06 -1.85
CA PRO A 150 -11.96 -6.25 -2.02
C PRO A 150 -11.11 -6.54 -0.77
N HIS A 151 -10.62 -5.49 -0.09
CA HIS A 151 -9.90 -5.62 1.17
C HIS A 151 -10.77 -6.25 2.25
N GLY A 152 -12.00 -5.76 2.44
CA GLY A 152 -12.95 -6.32 3.40
C GLY A 152 -13.42 -7.75 3.06
N GLN A 153 -13.50 -8.11 1.78
CA GLN A 153 -13.80 -9.49 1.37
C GLN A 153 -12.65 -10.44 1.69
N LEU A 154 -11.41 -10.00 1.48
CA LEU A 154 -10.20 -10.78 1.78
C LEU A 154 -9.92 -10.90 3.28
N SER A 155 -10.38 -9.96 4.12
CA SER A 155 -10.20 -10.03 5.58
C SER A 155 -11.11 -11.07 6.26
N GLN A 156 -12.18 -11.50 5.61
CA GLN A 156 -13.11 -12.49 6.16
C GLN A 156 -12.48 -13.89 6.07
N THR A 157 -11.67 -14.24 7.07
CA THR A 157 -10.94 -15.52 7.09
C THR A 157 -11.79 -16.71 7.54
N ASN A 158 -13.10 -16.55 7.82
CA ASN A 158 -13.82 -17.56 8.61
C ASN A 158 -15.35 -17.73 8.42
N THR A 159 -15.98 -17.26 7.33
CA THR A 159 -17.42 -17.50 7.16
C THR A 159 -17.68 -18.85 6.48
N SER A 160 -18.08 -19.83 7.28
CA SER A 160 -18.60 -21.15 6.88
C SER A 160 -19.92 -21.10 6.08
N LEU A 161 -20.26 -19.96 5.48
CA LEU A 161 -21.56 -19.70 4.86
C LEU A 161 -21.34 -18.93 3.56
N THR A 162 -21.50 -19.65 2.44
CA THR A 162 -22.14 -19.27 1.15
C THR A 162 -21.97 -17.88 0.50
N SER A 163 -21.40 -16.85 1.12
CA SER A 163 -21.44 -15.47 0.64
C SER A 163 -20.24 -15.02 -0.21
N SER A 164 -19.28 -15.89 -0.52
CA SER A 164 -18.10 -15.51 -1.30
C SER A 164 -18.07 -16.09 -2.72
N LEU A 165 -19.16 -15.94 -3.49
CA LEU A 165 -19.16 -16.24 -4.95
C LEU A 165 -17.99 -15.59 -5.70
N LEU A 166 -17.47 -14.46 -5.20
CA LEU A 166 -16.29 -13.79 -5.73
C LEU A 166 -14.99 -14.48 -5.29
N VAL A 167 -14.82 -14.79 -4.01
CA VAL A 167 -13.60 -15.48 -3.52
C VAL A 167 -13.52 -16.90 -4.08
N SER A 168 -14.65 -17.62 -4.19
CA SER A 168 -14.68 -18.91 -4.87
C SER A 168 -14.37 -18.77 -6.37
N ARG A 169 -14.86 -17.74 -7.08
CA ARG A 169 -14.39 -17.43 -8.45
C ARG A 169 -12.89 -17.14 -8.54
N TRP A 170 -12.32 -16.49 -7.53
CA TRP A 170 -10.89 -16.17 -7.47
C TRP A 170 -10.03 -17.41 -7.21
N LEU A 171 -10.50 -18.35 -6.38
CA LEU A 171 -9.72 -19.47 -5.88
C LEU A 171 -10.02 -20.83 -6.56
N SER A 172 -11.12 -20.97 -7.31
CA SER A 172 -11.64 -22.26 -7.83
C SER A 172 -10.89 -22.93 -8.99
N ARG A 173 -9.60 -22.63 -9.21
CA ARG A 173 -8.82 -23.28 -10.29
C ARG A 173 -7.91 -24.44 -9.87
N THR A 174 -7.90 -24.86 -8.61
CA THR A 174 -7.04 -25.96 -8.14
C THR A 174 -7.85 -26.96 -7.30
N ALA A 175 -7.69 -28.25 -7.57
CA ALA A 175 -8.45 -29.35 -6.97
C ALA A 175 -7.50 -30.37 -6.27
N ASP A 176 -7.50 -30.32 -4.93
CA ASP A 176 -7.17 -31.32 -3.91
C ASP A 176 -7.47 -30.76 -2.48
N GLN A 177 -8.63 -31.12 -1.92
CA GLN A 177 -9.38 -30.34 -0.90
C GLN A 177 -8.70 -29.97 0.44
N ALA A 178 -7.62 -30.63 0.87
CA ALA A 178 -6.94 -30.32 2.14
C ALA A 178 -5.65 -29.52 1.95
N ARG A 179 -4.81 -29.91 0.97
CA ARG A 179 -3.68 -29.08 0.53
C ARG A 179 -4.16 -27.75 -0.02
N ASP A 180 -5.32 -27.76 -0.68
CA ASP A 180 -5.99 -26.55 -1.16
C ASP A 180 -6.34 -25.58 -0.03
N ARG A 181 -6.73 -26.04 1.17
CA ARG A 181 -7.12 -25.12 2.25
C ARG A 181 -5.93 -24.32 2.76
N ILE A 182 -4.78 -24.96 2.96
CA ILE A 182 -3.55 -24.26 3.40
C ILE A 182 -3.03 -23.37 2.28
N ALA A 183 -3.00 -23.86 1.03
CA ALA A 183 -2.58 -23.07 -0.11
C ALA A 183 -3.52 -21.86 -0.34
N SER A 184 -4.82 -22.05 -0.17
CA SER A 184 -5.87 -21.03 -0.24
C SER A 184 -5.70 -19.99 0.87
N ALA A 185 -5.49 -20.40 2.11
CA ALA A 185 -5.26 -19.47 3.22
C ALA A 185 -3.97 -18.65 3.02
N LYS A 186 -2.89 -19.28 2.54
CA LYS A 186 -1.65 -18.60 2.18
C LYS A 186 -1.86 -17.59 1.05
N LEU A 187 -2.60 -18.00 0.00
CA LEU A 187 -2.91 -17.14 -1.14
C LEU A 187 -3.84 -15.98 -0.75
N GLN A 188 -4.81 -16.21 0.14
CA GLN A 188 -5.67 -15.18 0.71
C GLN A 188 -4.87 -14.17 1.53
N ALA A 189 -3.98 -14.63 2.42
CA ALA A 189 -3.11 -13.76 3.21
C ALA A 189 -2.17 -12.94 2.32
N LEU A 190 -1.63 -13.56 1.27
CA LEU A 190 -0.82 -12.91 0.25
C LEU A 190 -1.60 -11.79 -0.45
N HIS A 191 -2.78 -12.10 -1.00
CA HIS A 191 -3.62 -11.10 -1.66
C HIS A 191 -4.05 -10.00 -0.70
N PHE A 192 -4.41 -10.33 0.53
CA PHE A 192 -4.80 -9.36 1.54
C PHE A 192 -3.65 -8.42 1.91
N THR A 193 -2.41 -8.94 1.99
CA THR A 193 -1.21 -8.11 2.19
C THR A 193 -1.00 -7.15 1.03
N ASN A 194 -1.09 -7.63 -0.22
CA ASN A 194 -0.94 -6.80 -1.41
C ASN A 194 -2.07 -5.76 -1.56
N PHE A 195 -3.31 -6.12 -1.25
CA PHE A 195 -4.42 -5.15 -1.21
C PHE A 195 -4.27 -4.15 -0.07
N SER A 196 -3.72 -4.56 1.07
CA SER A 196 -3.40 -3.62 2.15
C SER A 196 -2.32 -2.64 1.71
N PHE A 197 -1.29 -3.07 0.97
CA PHE A 197 -0.32 -2.16 0.37
C PHE A 197 -0.99 -1.15 -0.57
N ILE A 198 -1.87 -1.61 -1.47
CA ILE A 198 -2.61 -0.73 -2.41
C ILE A 198 -3.47 0.29 -1.64
N LEU A 199 -4.20 -0.18 -0.63
CA LEU A 199 -5.07 0.67 0.18
C LEU A 199 -4.24 1.70 0.97
N ASN A 200 -3.14 1.31 1.60
CA ASN A 200 -2.26 2.23 2.34
C ASN A 200 -1.62 3.28 1.41
N TYR A 201 -1.16 2.86 0.23
CA TYR A 201 -0.61 3.76 -0.77
C TYR A 201 -1.64 4.82 -1.18
N THR A 202 -2.84 4.38 -1.57
CA THR A 202 -3.91 5.27 -2.05
C THR A 202 -4.49 6.15 -0.93
N LEU A 203 -4.54 5.64 0.31
CA LEU A 203 -4.86 6.41 1.50
C LEU A 203 -3.88 7.55 1.74
N LEU A 204 -2.58 7.25 1.76
CA LEU A 204 -1.54 8.27 1.95
C LEU A 204 -1.52 9.29 0.83
N GLN A 205 -1.69 8.83 -0.42
CA GLN A 205 -1.80 9.72 -1.58
C GLN A 205 -3.02 10.64 -1.45
N ARG A 206 -4.17 10.11 -1.04
CA ARG A 206 -5.39 10.90 -0.85
C ARG A 206 -5.25 11.88 0.30
N LEU A 207 -4.69 11.47 1.44
CA LEU A 207 -4.44 12.34 2.58
C LEU A 207 -3.48 13.48 2.23
N GLY A 208 -2.38 13.17 1.55
CA GLY A 208 -1.41 14.18 1.12
C GLY A 208 -1.91 15.12 0.02
N SER A 209 -3.00 14.76 -0.67
CA SER A 209 -3.61 15.58 -1.72
C SER A 209 -4.93 16.23 -1.31
N THR A 210 -5.42 16.03 -0.07
CA THR A 210 -6.73 16.56 0.36
C THR A 210 -6.54 17.63 1.46
N ILE A 211 -7.14 18.80 1.26
CA ILE A 211 -7.11 19.94 2.19
C ILE A 211 -8.18 19.79 3.28
N ASN A 212 -9.33 19.23 2.92
CA ASN A 212 -10.48 19.05 3.82
C ASN A 212 -10.65 17.57 4.20
N VAL A 213 -10.41 17.26 5.47
CA VAL A 213 -10.52 15.91 6.00
C VAL A 213 -11.91 15.27 5.76
N ILE A 214 -12.99 16.06 5.75
CA ILE A 214 -14.35 15.53 5.52
C ILE A 214 -14.45 14.90 4.13
N ASP A 215 -13.82 15.50 3.12
CA ASP A 215 -13.83 14.98 1.74
C ASP A 215 -13.01 13.68 1.61
N PHE A 216 -11.97 13.53 2.43
CA PHE A 216 -11.22 12.27 2.55
C PHE A 216 -12.03 11.18 3.25
N LEU A 217 -12.80 11.53 4.29
CA LEU A 217 -13.53 10.58 5.11
C LEU A 217 -14.84 10.12 4.46
N ALA A 218 -15.47 10.97 3.65
CA ALA A 218 -16.79 10.71 3.06
C ALA A 218 -16.91 9.33 2.38
N PRO A 219 -15.93 8.83 1.60
CA PRO A 219 -16.01 7.50 1.00
C PRO A 219 -16.01 6.36 2.04
N PHE A 220 -15.30 6.52 3.15
CA PHE A 220 -15.29 5.54 4.25
C PHE A 220 -16.64 5.52 4.95
N VAL A 221 -17.16 6.71 5.25
CA VAL A 221 -18.49 6.85 5.87
C VAL A 221 -19.55 6.26 4.97
N ASN A 222 -19.58 6.61 3.68
CA ASN A 222 -20.53 6.05 2.71
C ASN A 222 -20.43 4.52 2.58
N ASN A 223 -19.22 3.96 2.71
CA ASN A 223 -19.00 2.51 2.62
C ASN A 223 -19.47 1.76 3.88
N PHE A 224 -19.27 2.32 5.08
CA PHE A 224 -19.54 1.64 6.35
C PHE A 224 -20.85 2.05 7.03
N VAL A 225 -21.32 3.25 6.74
CA VAL A 225 -22.51 3.90 7.31
C VAL A 225 -23.27 4.61 6.18
N PRO A 226 -23.82 3.87 5.20
CA PRO A 226 -24.41 4.45 3.98
C PRO A 226 -25.59 5.38 4.24
N ASP A 227 -26.25 5.25 5.39
CA ASP A 227 -27.40 6.07 5.78
C ASP A 227 -27.01 7.40 6.44
N TRP A 228 -25.72 7.64 6.71
CA TRP A 228 -25.27 8.86 7.36
C TRP A 228 -25.44 10.09 6.46
N ARG A 229 -25.83 11.21 7.06
CA ARG A 229 -25.87 12.52 6.41
C ARG A 229 -25.13 13.55 7.26
N PRO A 230 -24.29 14.43 6.67
CA PRO A 230 -23.57 15.46 7.43
C PRO A 230 -24.46 16.39 8.27
N THR A 231 -25.72 16.55 7.87
CA THR A 231 -26.70 17.42 8.54
C THR A 231 -27.54 16.71 9.59
N ASP A 232 -27.30 15.41 9.86
CA ASP A 232 -28.09 14.67 10.86
C ASP A 232 -27.59 15.02 12.28
N PRO A 233 -28.37 15.75 13.10
CA PRO A 233 -27.96 16.11 14.45
C PRO A 233 -27.86 14.89 15.39
N ASN A 234 -28.44 13.74 15.00
CA ASN A 234 -28.41 12.53 15.83
C ASN A 234 -27.13 11.69 15.63
N MET A 235 -26.31 12.01 14.63
CA MET A 235 -25.12 11.23 14.29
C MET A 235 -23.90 12.14 14.15
N PRO A 236 -23.31 12.59 15.29
CA PRO A 236 -22.15 13.46 15.29
C PRO A 236 -20.95 12.77 14.61
N LEU A 237 -20.05 13.57 14.05
CA LEU A 237 -18.86 13.06 13.33
C LEU A 237 -18.03 12.10 14.19
N ASP A 238 -17.92 12.35 15.50
CA ASP A 238 -17.22 11.48 16.44
C ASP A 238 -17.81 10.07 16.46
N PHE A 239 -19.14 9.94 16.54
CA PHE A 239 -19.81 8.65 16.51
C PHE A 239 -19.57 7.92 15.19
N VAL A 240 -19.64 8.64 14.07
CA VAL A 240 -19.34 8.06 12.74
C VAL A 240 -17.90 7.59 12.66
N SER A 241 -16.97 8.37 13.23
CA SER A 241 -15.55 8.01 13.27
C SER A 241 -15.32 6.72 14.03
N ASP A 242 -15.96 6.56 15.19
CA ASP A 242 -15.89 5.35 16.00
C ASP A 242 -16.43 4.14 15.25
N VAL A 243 -17.56 4.28 14.54
CA VAL A 243 -18.12 3.20 13.73
C VAL A 243 -17.18 2.82 12.57
N VAL A 244 -16.64 3.80 11.84
CA VAL A 244 -15.70 3.54 10.73
C VAL A 244 -14.44 2.85 11.25
N ILE A 245 -13.85 3.35 12.33
CA ILE A 245 -12.67 2.79 12.98
C ILE A 245 -12.97 1.37 13.45
N GLN A 246 -14.12 1.11 14.09
CA GLN A 246 -14.55 -0.21 14.50
C GLN A 246 -14.62 -1.16 13.29
N ARG A 247 -15.29 -0.76 12.21
CA ARG A 247 -15.42 -1.59 11.00
C ARG A 247 -14.07 -1.85 10.30
N MET A 248 -13.17 -0.88 10.30
CA MET A 248 -11.81 -1.06 9.80
C MET A 248 -11.02 -2.02 10.70
N SER A 249 -11.24 -1.95 12.01
CA SER A 249 -10.56 -2.78 12.99
C SER A 249 -10.97 -4.26 12.89
N GLU A 250 -12.25 -4.53 12.58
CA GLU A 250 -12.77 -5.88 12.27
C GLU A 250 -12.07 -6.53 11.07
N ARG A 251 -11.42 -5.74 10.21
CA ARG A 251 -10.64 -6.24 9.06
C ARG A 251 -9.21 -6.61 9.41
N VAL A 252 -8.70 -6.22 10.58
CA VAL A 252 -7.36 -6.59 11.02
C VAL A 252 -7.42 -8.01 11.59
N PRO A 253 -6.71 -9.00 10.99
CA PRO A 253 -6.74 -10.37 11.51
C PRO A 253 -6.31 -10.41 12.97
N LYS A 254 -7.13 -11.06 13.82
CA LYS A 254 -6.90 -11.15 15.28
C LYS A 254 -6.81 -9.77 15.97
N TYR A 255 -7.62 -8.81 15.53
CA TYR A 255 -7.74 -7.50 16.18
C TYR A 255 -7.87 -7.60 17.72
N GLY A 256 -7.29 -6.63 18.44
CA GLY A 256 -7.43 -6.51 19.89
C GLY A 256 -6.59 -7.50 20.70
N SER A 257 -5.80 -8.34 20.04
CA SER A 257 -4.90 -9.27 20.71
C SER A 257 -3.45 -8.77 20.66
N PHE A 258 -2.81 -8.71 21.83
CA PHE A 258 -1.37 -8.53 21.90
C PHE A 258 -0.72 -9.88 21.58
N ILE A 259 -0.24 -10.04 20.35
CA ILE A 259 0.38 -11.27 19.88
C ILE A 259 1.87 -11.00 19.67
N ARG A 260 2.73 -11.82 20.28
CA ARG A 260 4.18 -11.80 20.02
C ARG A 260 4.51 -12.11 18.55
N ASP A 261 3.66 -12.90 17.91
CA ASP A 261 3.73 -13.29 16.51
C ASP A 261 2.88 -12.37 15.62
N PHE A 262 3.07 -11.05 15.76
CA PHE A 262 2.45 -10.07 14.87
C PHE A 262 3.02 -10.24 13.46
N ASP A 263 2.21 -10.63 12.49
CA ASP A 263 2.64 -10.95 11.13
C ASP A 263 2.51 -9.76 10.15
N LEU A 264 3.06 -9.90 8.95
CA LEU A 264 3.05 -8.83 7.94
C LEU A 264 1.63 -8.51 7.45
N THR A 265 0.75 -9.50 7.42
CA THR A 265 -0.66 -9.37 7.02
C THR A 265 -1.38 -8.44 8.00
N GLN A 266 -1.18 -8.67 9.29
CA GLN A 266 -1.72 -7.84 10.37
C GLN A 266 -1.14 -6.43 10.33
N ALA A 267 0.17 -6.29 10.19
CA ALA A 267 0.85 -4.99 10.12
C ALA A 267 0.35 -4.15 8.94
N SER A 268 0.21 -4.76 7.76
CA SER A 268 -0.25 -4.06 6.56
C SER A 268 -1.70 -3.58 6.70
N ALA A 269 -2.58 -4.38 7.30
CA ALA A 269 -3.96 -3.97 7.55
C ALA A 269 -4.09 -2.92 8.67
N ALA A 270 -3.32 -3.08 9.75
CA ALA A 270 -3.31 -2.14 10.88
C ALA A 270 -2.92 -0.72 10.45
N LEU A 271 -2.04 -0.57 9.46
CA LEU A 271 -1.68 0.75 8.94
C LEU A 271 -2.89 1.52 8.41
N SER A 272 -3.78 0.86 7.64
CA SER A 272 -4.97 1.52 7.11
C SER A 272 -5.90 2.04 8.22
N LEU A 273 -6.01 1.28 9.31
CA LEU A 273 -6.75 1.69 10.51
C LEU A 273 -6.10 2.90 11.18
N VAL A 274 -4.77 2.87 11.37
CA VAL A 274 -4.02 3.99 11.96
C VAL A 274 -4.17 5.25 11.12
N LEU A 275 -4.05 5.15 9.78
CA LEU A 275 -4.19 6.29 8.87
C LEU A 275 -5.56 6.94 8.96
N VAL A 276 -6.63 6.13 8.97
CA VAL A 276 -8.00 6.63 9.11
C VAL A 276 -8.21 7.28 10.48
N ALA A 277 -7.73 6.67 11.56
CA ALA A 277 -7.85 7.25 12.90
C ALA A 277 -7.09 8.59 13.03
N VAL A 278 -5.85 8.65 12.52
CA VAL A 278 -5.04 9.89 12.49
C VAL A 278 -5.75 10.98 11.69
N ALA A 279 -6.32 10.63 10.54
CA ALA A 279 -7.08 11.57 9.71
C ALA A 279 -8.28 12.14 10.47
N PHE A 280 -9.10 11.29 11.10
CA PHE A 280 -10.26 11.75 11.89
C PHE A 280 -9.86 12.73 12.99
N GLN A 281 -8.79 12.44 13.73
CA GLN A 281 -8.44 13.23 14.90
C GLN A 281 -7.65 14.51 14.59
N TYR A 282 -6.79 14.49 13.57
CA TYR A 282 -5.87 15.60 13.29
C TYR A 282 -6.13 16.32 11.97
N GLY A 283 -6.93 15.75 11.07
CA GLY A 283 -7.14 16.27 9.72
C GLY A 283 -5.82 16.38 8.95
N ASN A 284 -5.21 17.57 8.96
CA ASN A 284 -3.96 17.88 8.28
C ASN A 284 -2.75 17.51 9.15
N SER A 285 -2.51 16.21 9.27
CA SER A 285 -1.29 15.68 9.88
C SER A 285 -0.13 15.65 8.89
N THR A 286 1.09 15.83 9.39
CA THR A 286 2.31 15.64 8.58
C THR A 286 2.52 14.14 8.39
N LEU A 287 2.16 13.65 7.21
CA LEU A 287 2.25 12.24 6.83
C LEU A 287 3.26 12.04 5.69
N PRO A 288 3.84 10.83 5.55
CA PRO A 288 4.54 10.41 4.35
C PRO A 288 3.68 10.60 3.10
N ALA A 289 4.27 11.11 2.03
CA ALA A 289 3.66 11.08 0.71
C ALA A 289 4.28 9.91 -0.08
N PRO A 290 3.47 9.02 -0.69
CA PRO A 290 4.03 7.89 -1.44
C PRO A 290 4.99 8.32 -2.54
N THR A 291 4.73 9.46 -3.20
CA THR A 291 5.61 10.07 -4.22
C THR A 291 6.98 10.54 -3.69
N LYS A 292 7.15 10.63 -2.36
CA LYS A 292 8.42 10.95 -1.70
C LYS A 292 9.13 9.72 -1.15
N ILE A 293 8.48 8.56 -1.14
CA ILE A 293 9.06 7.32 -0.65
C ILE A 293 9.87 6.69 -1.79
N PRO A 294 11.21 6.59 -1.71
CA PRO A 294 12.02 6.06 -2.80
C PRO A 294 11.99 4.52 -2.82
N PHE A 295 10.83 3.90 -3.07
CA PHE A 295 10.65 2.44 -3.01
C PHE A 295 11.72 1.68 -3.78
N VAL A 296 12.07 2.11 -5.00
CA VAL A 296 13.12 1.49 -5.84
C VAL A 296 14.52 1.46 -5.19
N GLN A 297 14.80 2.32 -4.21
CA GLN A 297 16.08 2.35 -3.50
C GLN A 297 16.16 1.32 -2.36
N PHE A 298 15.04 0.92 -1.78
CA PHE A 298 15.02 0.03 -0.62
C PHE A 298 14.15 -1.24 -0.82
N MET A 299 13.51 -1.40 -1.96
CA MET A 299 12.76 -2.58 -2.37
C MET A 299 13.40 -3.19 -3.61
N ASP A 300 13.70 -4.48 -3.57
CA ASP A 300 14.11 -5.25 -4.76
C ASP A 300 12.83 -5.64 -5.55
N ILE A 301 12.12 -4.65 -6.10
CA ILE A 301 10.78 -4.80 -6.70
C ILE A 301 10.84 -5.81 -7.86
N PRO A 302 10.14 -6.96 -7.76
CA PRO A 302 10.16 -7.94 -8.83
C PRO A 302 9.36 -7.45 -10.05
N SER A 303 9.60 -8.02 -11.22
CA SER A 303 8.78 -7.70 -12.39
C SER A 303 7.31 -8.13 -12.16
N ALA A 304 6.36 -7.29 -12.56
CA ALA A 304 4.94 -7.41 -12.23
C ALA A 304 4.21 -8.58 -12.93
N HIS A 305 4.33 -9.84 -12.45
CA HIS A 305 3.84 -11.06 -13.14
C HIS A 305 3.25 -12.15 -12.24
N HIS A 306 2.66 -13.18 -12.86
CA HIS A 306 2.27 -14.41 -12.17
C HIS A 306 3.46 -14.96 -11.37
N ASN A 307 3.23 -15.19 -10.08
CA ASN A 307 4.19 -15.63 -9.05
C ASN A 307 5.14 -14.55 -8.49
N SER A 308 5.11 -13.29 -8.96
CA SER A 308 5.86 -12.20 -8.30
C SER A 308 5.11 -11.61 -7.11
N ALA A 309 3.80 -11.86 -6.99
CA ALA A 309 2.96 -11.36 -5.91
C ALA A 309 3.54 -11.69 -4.52
N GLU A 310 3.98 -12.93 -4.32
CA GLU A 310 4.59 -13.39 -3.05
C GLU A 310 5.91 -12.69 -2.80
N LEU A 311 6.79 -12.61 -3.81
CA LEU A 311 8.06 -11.91 -3.72
C LEU A 311 7.88 -10.44 -3.36
N PHE A 312 6.87 -9.77 -3.94
CA PHE A 312 6.58 -8.37 -3.65
C PHE A 312 6.35 -8.11 -2.16
N THR A 313 5.61 -8.97 -1.48
CA THR A 313 5.28 -8.77 -0.05
C THR A 313 6.51 -8.66 0.86
N THR A 314 7.66 -9.21 0.44
CA THR A 314 8.86 -9.27 1.28
C THR A 314 10.10 -8.67 0.63
N CYS A 315 9.99 -8.14 -0.59
CA CYS A 315 11.12 -7.60 -1.37
C CYS A 315 11.79 -6.38 -0.72
N HIS A 316 11.15 -5.78 0.29
CA HIS A 316 11.67 -4.66 1.05
C HIS A 316 12.55 -5.06 2.24
N TYR A 317 12.41 -6.29 2.75
CA TYR A 317 13.10 -6.71 3.98
C TYR A 317 14.61 -6.56 3.88
N ARG A 318 15.22 -7.03 2.78
CA ARG A 318 16.67 -7.06 2.63
C ARG A 318 17.36 -5.74 2.94
N ARG A 319 16.79 -4.61 2.49
CA ARG A 319 17.38 -3.28 2.69
C ARG A 319 16.77 -2.56 3.90
N MET A 320 15.46 -2.68 4.14
CA MET A 320 14.79 -1.92 5.20
C MET A 320 15.10 -2.42 6.63
N ILE A 321 15.69 -3.59 6.81
CA ILE A 321 16.08 -4.10 8.14
C ILE A 321 17.55 -3.83 8.50
N THR A 322 18.27 -3.13 7.63
CA THR A 322 19.69 -2.82 7.83
C THR A 322 19.88 -1.66 8.82
N PRO A 323 20.99 -1.63 9.59
CA PRO A 323 21.31 -0.50 10.45
C PRO A 323 21.33 0.84 9.70
N GLU A 324 21.83 0.85 8.47
CA GLU A 324 21.94 2.04 7.63
C GLU A 324 20.56 2.62 7.28
N PHE A 325 19.62 1.76 6.89
CA PHE A 325 18.26 2.21 6.59
C PHE A 325 17.52 2.65 7.86
N LEU A 326 17.64 1.89 8.95
CA LEU A 326 16.90 2.14 10.19
C LEU A 326 17.40 3.38 10.93
N SER A 327 18.66 3.78 10.74
CA SER A 327 19.22 4.97 11.35
C SER A 327 18.61 6.27 10.79
N GLY A 328 18.69 7.34 11.58
CA GLY A 328 18.29 8.70 11.19
C GLY A 328 17.04 9.18 11.90
N MET A 329 16.36 10.16 11.31
CA MET A 329 15.19 10.82 11.89
C MET A 329 13.90 10.10 11.51
N TRP A 330 13.07 9.82 12.53
CA TRP A 330 11.79 9.16 12.41
C TRP A 330 10.69 9.95 13.11
N HIS A 331 9.46 9.71 12.64
CA HIS A 331 8.22 10.18 13.22
C HIS A 331 7.31 8.99 13.49
N GLY A 332 6.23 9.21 14.23
CA GLY A 332 5.19 8.19 14.29
C GLY A 332 3.93 8.60 15.01
N TYR A 333 2.97 7.70 14.96
CA TYR A 333 1.69 7.79 15.66
C TYR A 333 1.46 6.51 16.42
N TYR A 334 0.66 6.59 17.48
CA TYR A 334 0.09 5.41 18.10
C TYR A 334 -1.34 5.70 18.54
N THR A 335 -2.14 4.65 18.54
CA THR A 335 -3.53 4.68 18.97
C THR A 335 -3.66 4.07 20.35
N ASP A 336 -4.60 4.53 21.16
CA ASP A 336 -4.99 3.96 22.44
C ASP A 336 -6.38 3.33 22.32
N HIS A 337 -6.39 2.01 22.44
CA HIS A 337 -7.57 1.14 22.35
C HIS A 337 -7.96 0.59 23.74
N ARG A 338 -7.33 1.03 24.83
CA ARG A 338 -7.69 0.55 26.17
C ARG A 338 -9.11 0.95 26.57
N SER A 339 -9.58 2.08 26.05
CA SER A 339 -10.95 2.60 26.24
C SER A 339 -11.97 2.03 25.25
N PHE A 340 -11.60 1.03 24.43
CA PHE A 340 -12.46 0.53 23.34
C PHE A 340 -13.78 -0.10 23.81
N GLN A 341 -13.97 -0.33 25.12
CA GLN A 341 -15.30 -0.65 25.68
C GLN A 341 -16.34 0.44 25.36
N HIS A 342 -15.89 1.67 25.10
CA HIS A 342 -16.72 2.80 24.67
C HIS A 342 -16.69 3.05 23.16
N LEU A 343 -16.15 2.10 22.37
CA LEU A 343 -15.96 2.19 20.92
C LEU A 343 -15.05 3.33 20.45
N THR A 344 -14.47 4.10 21.37
CA THR A 344 -13.57 5.20 21.04
C THR A 344 -12.14 4.71 20.89
N VAL A 345 -11.49 5.12 19.80
CA VAL A 345 -10.04 4.99 19.62
C VAL A 345 -9.45 6.38 19.70
N HIS A 346 -8.57 6.58 20.67
CA HIS A 346 -7.81 7.81 20.77
C HIS A 346 -6.52 7.68 19.97
N VAL A 347 -6.10 8.73 19.29
CA VAL A 347 -4.78 8.86 18.69
C VAL A 347 -4.01 9.87 19.52
N ASP A 348 -2.86 9.50 20.05
CA ASP A 348 -2.04 10.46 20.75
C ASP A 348 -1.33 11.41 19.77
N PRO A 349 -0.95 12.62 20.21
CA PRO A 349 -0.17 13.53 19.37
C PRO A 349 1.08 12.86 18.82
N ALA A 350 1.45 13.24 17.60
CA ALA A 350 2.56 12.61 16.88
C ALA A 350 3.82 12.52 17.74
N MET A 351 4.45 11.34 17.74
CA MET A 351 5.82 11.17 18.19
C MET A 351 6.74 11.85 17.19
N ARG A 352 7.63 12.70 17.69
CA ARG A 352 8.47 13.57 16.87
C ARG A 352 9.93 13.40 17.23
N ALA A 353 10.77 13.77 16.26
CA ALA A 353 12.21 13.83 16.39
C ALA A 353 12.81 12.54 16.98
N ILE A 354 12.33 11.38 16.52
CA ILE A 354 12.87 10.10 16.95
C ILE A 354 14.20 9.89 16.22
N GLN A 355 15.31 10.24 16.88
CA GLN A 355 16.64 10.01 16.36
C GLN A 355 17.02 8.54 16.59
N MET A 356 16.76 7.68 15.60
CA MET A 356 17.13 6.27 15.64
C MET A 356 18.65 6.11 15.56
N VAL A 357 19.22 5.52 16.61
CA VAL A 357 20.62 5.09 16.70
C VAL A 357 20.62 3.57 16.60
N VAL A 358 21.16 3.04 15.50
CA VAL A 358 21.06 1.62 15.17
C VAL A 358 22.45 1.05 14.95
N GLN A 359 22.71 -0.10 15.57
CA GLN A 359 23.99 -0.79 15.51
C GLN A 359 23.85 -2.14 14.80
N PRO A 360 24.92 -2.62 14.15
CA PRO A 360 24.97 -4.00 13.69
C PRO A 360 24.88 -4.96 14.90
N PRO A 361 24.21 -6.10 14.74
CA PRO A 361 24.12 -7.10 15.79
C PRO A 361 25.47 -7.81 15.99
N THR A 362 25.69 -8.34 17.19
CA THR A 362 26.81 -9.26 17.44
C THR A 362 26.68 -10.51 16.58
N GLU A 363 27.80 -11.19 16.27
CA GLU A 363 27.78 -12.42 15.46
C GLU A 363 26.89 -13.52 16.08
N GLU A 364 26.86 -13.62 17.41
CA GLU A 364 25.98 -14.55 18.11
C GLU A 364 24.50 -14.19 17.91
N ALA A 365 24.14 -12.92 18.06
CA ALA A 365 22.78 -12.44 17.86
C ALA A 365 22.31 -12.65 16.41
N ARG A 366 23.20 -12.42 15.44
CA ARG A 366 22.93 -12.65 14.02
C ARG A 366 22.68 -14.13 13.74
N THR A 367 23.60 -15.01 14.14
CA THR A 367 23.53 -16.45 13.81
C THR A 367 22.44 -17.20 14.58
N ARG A 368 22.28 -16.94 15.89
CA ARG A 368 21.34 -17.70 16.74
C ARG A 368 19.92 -17.14 16.70
N LEU A 369 19.78 -15.82 16.68
CA LEU A 369 18.48 -15.14 16.82
C LEU A 369 17.98 -14.52 15.51
N ARG A 370 18.79 -14.59 14.43
CA ARG A 370 18.50 -13.95 13.14
C ARG A 370 18.20 -12.46 13.29
N ILE A 371 18.95 -11.79 14.17
CA ILE A 371 18.85 -10.34 14.34
C ILE A 371 19.66 -9.68 13.22
N SER A 372 19.06 -8.72 12.53
CA SER A 372 19.70 -7.93 11.47
C SER A 372 20.17 -6.56 11.96
N ALA A 373 19.49 -6.00 12.97
CA ALA A 373 19.83 -4.71 13.55
C ALA A 373 19.40 -4.59 15.01
N VAL A 374 20.14 -3.79 15.78
CA VAL A 374 19.85 -3.46 17.19
C VAL A 374 19.60 -1.97 17.31
N ILE A 375 18.42 -1.58 17.80
CA ILE A 375 18.06 -0.20 18.08
C ILE A 375 18.56 0.12 19.49
N ASP A 376 19.54 1.01 19.57
CA ASP A 376 20.27 1.34 20.79
C ASP A 376 19.43 2.19 21.75
N ARG A 377 19.74 2.12 23.05
CA ARG A 377 19.09 2.91 24.12
C ARG A 377 19.32 4.41 24.00
N GLU A 378 20.29 4.84 23.21
CA GLU A 378 20.47 6.26 22.86
C GLU A 378 19.45 6.78 21.83
N THR A 379 18.61 5.91 21.26
CA THR A 379 17.47 6.36 20.45
C THR A 379 16.48 7.13 21.33
N ARG A 380 16.25 8.40 20.99
CA ARG A 380 15.38 9.32 21.75
C ARG A 380 14.38 10.00 20.85
N GLY A 381 13.24 10.37 21.42
CA GLY A 381 12.22 11.20 20.80
C GLY A 381 11.31 11.79 21.88
N TYR A 382 10.28 12.52 21.47
CA TYR A 382 9.29 13.08 22.38
C TYR A 382 7.88 12.99 21.81
N ASP A 383 6.88 12.98 22.70
CA ASP A 383 5.46 13.05 22.38
C ASP A 383 4.72 13.86 23.46
N ALA A 384 3.38 13.76 23.50
CA ALA A 384 2.53 14.48 24.45
C ALA A 384 2.81 14.15 25.93
N HIS A 385 3.43 13.02 26.23
CA HIS A 385 3.78 12.61 27.59
C HIS A 385 5.24 12.92 27.96
N GLY A 386 6.00 13.53 27.05
CA GLY A 386 7.37 13.98 27.26
C GLY A 386 8.43 13.13 26.56
N ASP A 387 9.67 13.29 27.01
CA ASP A 387 10.81 12.61 26.40
C ASP A 387 10.80 11.11 26.68
N PHE A 388 11.12 10.33 25.65
CA PHE A 388 11.25 8.88 25.75
C PHE A 388 12.52 8.36 25.09
N ARG A 389 12.94 7.17 25.53
CA ARG A 389 13.90 6.32 24.83
C ARG A 389 13.16 5.18 24.13
N LEU A 390 13.69 4.77 22.99
CA LEU A 390 13.26 3.57 22.27
C LEU A 390 14.46 2.63 22.22
N SER A 391 14.26 1.33 22.40
CA SER A 391 15.33 0.35 22.19
C SER A 391 14.75 -0.98 21.77
N GLY A 392 15.52 -1.80 21.06
CA GLY A 392 14.99 -3.06 20.58
C GLY A 392 15.83 -3.74 19.51
N ARG A 393 15.19 -4.60 18.73
CA ARG A 393 15.83 -5.42 17.71
C ARG A 393 14.93 -5.64 16.51
N VAL A 394 15.55 -5.79 15.35
CA VAL A 394 14.91 -6.13 14.08
C VAL A 394 15.49 -7.44 13.58
N ARG A 395 14.61 -8.38 13.20
CA ARG A 395 14.98 -9.70 12.68
C ARG A 395 15.01 -9.73 11.15
N GLU A 396 15.66 -10.76 10.61
CA GLU A 396 15.78 -11.02 9.16
C GLU A 396 14.43 -11.14 8.44
N ASP A 397 13.40 -11.60 9.14
CA ASP A 397 12.02 -11.72 8.63
C ASP A 397 11.21 -10.43 8.81
N GLY A 398 11.86 -9.33 9.16
CA GLY A 398 11.22 -8.04 9.40
C GLY A 398 10.43 -7.93 10.70
N LEU A 399 10.47 -8.92 11.60
CA LEU A 399 9.87 -8.77 12.93
C LEU A 399 10.65 -7.74 13.75
N VAL A 400 9.92 -6.81 14.35
CA VAL A 400 10.46 -5.73 15.17
C VAL A 400 9.97 -5.90 16.60
N SER A 401 10.90 -5.90 17.56
CA SER A 401 10.58 -5.89 19.00
C SER A 401 11.23 -4.67 19.64
N LEU A 402 10.42 -3.82 20.25
CA LEU A 402 10.80 -2.52 20.79
C LEU A 402 10.31 -2.37 22.24
N ALA A 403 11.00 -1.53 22.99
CA ALA A 403 10.58 -1.03 24.30
C ALA A 403 10.68 0.50 24.29
N LYS A 404 9.56 1.16 24.61
CA LYS A 404 9.49 2.62 24.76
C LYS A 404 9.45 2.95 26.24
N GLN A 405 10.40 3.74 26.72
CA GLN A 405 10.52 4.12 28.13
C GLN A 405 10.55 5.65 28.29
N TYR A 406 9.62 6.19 29.07
CA TYR A 406 9.59 7.62 29.38
C TYR A 406 10.66 7.99 30.41
N LEU A 407 11.40 9.08 30.16
CA LEU A 407 12.53 9.48 31.00
C LEU A 407 12.11 10.02 32.37
N ALA A 408 11.02 10.78 32.42
CA ALA A 408 10.55 11.42 33.65
C ALA A 408 9.87 10.43 34.61
N SER A 409 9.03 9.53 34.09
CA SER A 409 8.23 8.60 34.90
C SER A 409 8.85 7.21 35.05
N GLY A 410 9.80 6.84 34.17
CA GLY A 410 10.34 5.48 34.11
C GLY A 410 9.38 4.44 33.52
N ASN A 411 8.13 4.81 33.21
CA ASN A 411 7.13 3.93 32.61
C ASN A 411 7.62 3.36 31.28
N SER A 412 7.48 2.04 31.11
CA SER A 412 7.93 1.33 29.92
C SER A 412 6.81 0.52 29.28
N TRP A 413 6.72 0.58 27.96
CA TRP A 413 5.75 -0.16 27.14
C TRP A 413 6.48 -1.08 26.17
N THR A 414 5.93 -2.28 25.94
CA THR A 414 6.47 -3.22 24.93
C THR A 414 5.73 -3.08 23.63
N TRP A 415 6.50 -3.05 22.54
CA TRP A 415 6.05 -2.79 21.20
C TRP A 415 6.50 -3.95 20.32
N THR A 416 5.58 -4.55 19.57
CA THR A 416 5.86 -5.63 18.61
C THR A 416 5.27 -5.26 17.27
N GLY A 417 6.07 -5.30 16.21
CA GLY A 417 5.62 -4.89 14.88
C GLY A 417 6.34 -5.61 13.76
N ARG A 418 6.05 -5.18 12.53
CA ARG A 418 6.73 -5.64 11.32
C ARG A 418 7.24 -4.46 10.52
N MET A 419 8.35 -4.68 9.84
CA MET A 419 8.78 -3.80 8.77
C MET A 419 7.80 -3.92 7.59
N THR A 420 7.31 -2.79 7.12
CA THR A 420 6.45 -2.66 5.93
C THR A 420 7.12 -1.70 4.96
N PRO A 421 6.71 -1.64 3.69
CA PRO A 421 7.20 -0.61 2.76
C PRO A 421 6.97 0.83 3.24
N PHE A 422 6.04 1.05 4.17
CA PHE A 422 5.70 2.36 4.72
C PHE A 422 6.31 2.60 6.12
N GLY A 423 7.27 1.79 6.55
CA GLY A 423 7.90 1.88 7.87
C GLY A 423 7.50 0.75 8.82
N ILE A 424 7.63 0.98 10.13
CA ILE A 424 7.37 -0.05 11.15
C ILE A 424 5.95 0.09 11.65
N VAL A 425 5.14 -0.95 11.50
CA VAL A 425 3.75 -0.97 11.97
C VAL A 425 3.57 -2.12 12.95
N GLY A 426 2.91 -1.87 14.07
CA GLY A 426 2.81 -2.87 15.13
C GLY A 426 1.75 -2.57 16.17
N VAL A 427 1.82 -3.34 17.26
CA VAL A 427 1.00 -3.22 18.46
C VAL A 427 1.87 -2.85 19.65
N TRP A 428 1.33 -2.05 20.57
CA TRP A 428 1.96 -1.76 21.85
C TRP A 428 1.08 -2.23 23.01
N GLY A 429 1.69 -2.47 24.17
CA GLY A 429 1.00 -3.04 25.32
C GLY A 429 1.90 -3.39 26.49
N HIS A 430 1.36 -4.17 27.43
CA HIS A 430 2.09 -4.65 28.60
C HIS A 430 2.31 -6.16 28.55
N ASN A 431 3.59 -6.58 28.53
CA ASN A 431 3.98 -7.99 28.40
C ASN A 431 3.43 -8.88 29.52
N SER A 432 3.40 -8.39 30.77
CA SER A 432 2.99 -9.23 31.92
C SER A 432 1.51 -9.55 31.95
N GLN A 433 0.68 -8.76 31.26
CA GLN A 433 -0.78 -8.92 31.23
C GLN A 433 -1.28 -9.35 29.86
N ASN A 434 -0.38 -9.52 28.89
CA ASN A 434 -0.73 -9.68 27.48
C ASN A 434 -1.76 -8.64 27.01
N SER A 435 -1.68 -7.42 27.56
CA SER A 435 -2.69 -6.39 27.37
C SER A 435 -2.39 -5.61 26.10
N PHE A 436 -3.36 -5.59 25.19
CA PHE A 436 -3.33 -4.77 23.99
C PHE A 436 -3.59 -3.31 24.38
N GLY A 437 -2.62 -2.43 24.10
CA GLY A 437 -2.73 -0.99 24.29
C GLY A 437 -3.25 -0.29 23.04
N GLY A 438 -2.82 -0.72 21.86
CA GLY A 438 -3.24 -0.18 20.58
C GLY A 438 -2.23 -0.47 19.48
N TYR A 439 -2.34 0.25 18.36
CA TYR A 439 -1.39 0.16 17.24
C TYR A 439 -0.39 1.29 17.28
N PHE A 440 0.77 1.08 16.66
CA PHE A 440 1.74 2.14 16.40
C PHE A 440 2.22 2.07 14.95
N TRP A 441 2.68 3.21 14.45
CA TRP A 441 3.33 3.33 13.16
C TRP A 441 4.49 4.31 13.25
N LEU A 442 5.68 3.88 12.84
CA LEU A 442 6.89 4.69 12.72
C LEU A 442 7.32 4.77 11.25
N PHE A 443 7.71 5.95 10.79
CA PHE A 443 8.18 6.20 9.42
C PHE A 443 9.32 7.23 9.40
N LYS A 444 10.09 7.27 8.30
CA LYS A 444 11.23 8.20 8.17
C LYS A 444 10.76 9.63 7.92
N ASP A 445 11.45 10.58 8.55
CA ASP A 445 11.19 12.02 8.39
C ASP A 445 11.28 12.47 6.92
N GLU A 446 12.27 11.95 6.19
CA GLU A 446 12.53 12.30 4.79
C GLU A 446 11.42 11.92 3.80
N TRP A 447 10.46 11.10 4.22
CA TRP A 447 9.31 10.71 3.40
C TRP A 447 8.14 11.69 3.48
N MET A 448 8.17 12.64 4.42
CA MET A 448 7.13 13.65 4.57
C MET A 448 7.29 14.76 3.53
N VAL A 449 6.16 15.35 3.13
CA VAL A 449 6.18 16.61 2.39
C VAL A 449 6.48 17.73 3.37
N LYS A 450 7.59 18.45 3.18
CA LYS A 450 7.89 19.65 3.94
C LYS A 450 6.87 20.72 3.55
N GLN A 451 6.01 21.10 4.50
CA GLN A 451 5.02 22.17 4.34
C GLN A 451 5.69 23.54 4.33
#